data_AF-A0A139QS21-F1
#
_entry.id   AF-A0A139QS21-F1
#
_cell.length_a   1.000
_cell.length_b   1.000
_cell.length_c   1.000
_cell.angle_alpha   90.00
_cell.angle_beta   90.00
_cell.angle_gamma   90.00
#
_symmetry.space_group_name_H-M   'P 1'
#
loop_
_entity.id
_entity.type
_entity.pdbx_description
1 polymer ?
#
loop_
_entity_poly.entity_id
_entity_poly.type
_entity_poly.pdbx_seq_one_letter_code
_entity_poly.pdbx_strand_id
1 'polypeptide(L)'
;MRVMLTVLGLDLGAVGYFPNNASSHLLHTRVAGYLVFIIIALIISVKWLLPNVTRDFLVMSYVIGGMLVGLEVAFEVVHYLSLTAFEMSAFLLAFTWLIRLINHLERLLVPEKKVMTVTLESF
;
A
#
# COMPACT_ATOMS: atom_id res chain seq x y z
N MET A 1 5.67 12.39 1.77
CA MET A 1 5.60 10.99 2.25
C MET A 1 5.11 10.88 3.69
N ARG A 2 5.77 11.51 4.69
CA ARG A 2 5.41 11.38 6.12
C ARG A 2 3.91 11.55 6.41
N VAL A 3 3.30 12.64 5.94
CA VAL A 3 1.88 12.93 6.18
C VAL A 3 0.96 11.83 5.61
N MET A 4 1.19 11.38 4.37
CA MET A 4 0.36 10.33 3.75
C MET A 4 0.50 8.98 4.47
N LEU A 5 1.70 8.64 4.94
CA LEU A 5 1.92 7.41 5.72
C LEU A 5 1.27 7.49 7.10
N THR A 6 1.26 8.67 7.74
CA THR A 6 0.53 8.88 9.01
C THR A 6 -0.97 8.76 8.81
N VAL A 7 -1.52 9.35 7.74
CA VAL A 7 -2.94 9.23 7.38
C VAL A 7 -3.32 7.78 7.11
N LEU A 8 -2.50 7.04 6.35
CA LEU A 8 -2.70 5.61 6.13
C LEU A 8 -2.69 4.81 7.44
N GLY A 9 -1.75 5.10 8.36
CA GLY A 9 -1.68 4.43 9.66
C GLY A 9 -2.90 4.71 10.54
N LEU A 10 -3.40 5.95 10.53
CA LEU A 10 -4.63 6.33 11.24
C LEU A 10 -5.85 5.60 10.67
N ASP A 11 -5.95 5.51 9.35
CA ASP A 11 -7.05 4.85 8.65
C ASP A 11 -7.05 3.33 8.94
N LEU A 12 -5.88 2.68 8.86
CA LEU A 12 -5.71 1.27 9.28
C LEU A 12 -6.14 1.04 10.73
N GLY A 13 -5.77 1.96 11.63
CA GLY A 13 -6.18 1.91 13.03
C GLY A 13 -7.70 2.09 13.20
N ALA A 14 -8.30 2.97 12.41
CA ALA A 14 -9.74 3.23 12.43
C ALA A 14 -10.54 2.02 11.91
N VAL A 15 -10.11 1.38 10.80
CA VAL A 15 -10.73 0.13 10.30
C VAL A 15 -10.68 -0.98 11.35
N GLY A 16 -9.58 -1.10 12.10
CA GLY A 16 -9.47 -2.09 13.18
C GLY A 16 -10.28 -1.74 14.43
N TYR A 17 -10.49 -0.45 14.70
CA TYR A 17 -11.20 0.04 15.88
C TYR A 17 -12.72 -0.05 15.75
N PHE A 18 -13.26 0.20 14.56
CA PHE A 18 -14.70 0.12 14.32
C PHE A 18 -15.06 -1.29 13.82
N PRO A 19 -15.74 -2.14 14.62
CA PRO A 19 -16.16 -3.44 14.13
C PRO A 19 -17.35 -3.29 13.16
N ASN A 20 -17.44 -4.22 12.21
CA ASN A 20 -18.60 -4.35 11.32
C ASN A 20 -19.83 -4.92 12.08
N ASN A 21 -20.47 -4.10 12.91
CA ASN A 21 -21.69 -4.45 13.65
C ASN A 21 -22.88 -3.60 13.18
N ALA A 22 -24.11 -3.98 13.53
CA ALA A 22 -25.32 -3.28 13.08
C ALA A 22 -25.41 -1.79 13.49
N SER A 23 -24.71 -1.37 14.54
CA SER A 23 -24.69 0.03 15.00
C SER A 23 -23.64 0.91 14.30
N SER A 24 -22.54 0.31 13.83
CA SER A 24 -21.41 1.02 13.21
C SER A 24 -21.15 0.60 11.75
N HIS A 25 -21.99 -0.25 11.16
CA HIS A 25 -21.80 -0.77 9.81
C HIS A 25 -21.57 0.34 8.79
N LEU A 26 -22.37 1.40 8.82
CA LEU A 26 -22.27 2.54 7.88
C LEU A 26 -20.96 3.31 8.03
N LEU A 27 -20.45 3.44 9.26
CA LEU A 27 -19.17 4.10 9.54
C LEU A 27 -18.00 3.22 9.14
N HIS A 28 -18.06 1.93 9.48
CA HIS A 28 -17.05 0.93 9.12
C HIS A 28 -16.87 0.82 7.61
N THR A 29 -17.97 0.67 6.85
CA THR A 29 -17.92 0.60 5.39
C THR A 29 -17.30 1.84 4.77
N ARG A 30 -17.59 3.03 5.31
CA ARG A 30 -17.04 4.29 4.80
C ARG A 30 -15.54 4.42 5.10
N VAL A 31 -15.11 4.02 6.29
CA VAL A 31 -13.69 4.02 6.69
C VAL A 31 -12.91 2.98 5.87
N ALA A 32 -13.44 1.78 5.69
CA ALA A 32 -12.83 0.76 4.85
C ALA A 32 -12.72 1.18 3.37
N GLY A 33 -13.71 1.92 2.84
CA GLY A 33 -13.61 2.53 1.51
C GLY A 33 -12.49 3.57 1.43
N TYR A 34 -12.32 4.42 2.46
CA TYR A 34 -11.24 5.41 2.48
C TYR A 34 -9.85 4.78 2.42
N LEU A 35 -9.65 3.59 2.98
CA LEU A 35 -8.41 2.83 2.85
C LEU A 35 -8.01 2.62 1.39
N VAL A 36 -8.95 2.21 0.55
CA VAL A 36 -8.72 1.99 -0.88
C VAL A 36 -8.33 3.29 -1.57
N PHE A 37 -9.07 4.37 -1.32
CA PHE A 37 -8.78 5.69 -1.89
C PHE A 37 -7.41 6.22 -1.46
N ILE A 38 -7.05 6.08 -0.18
CA ILE A 38 -5.75 6.51 0.36
C ILE A 38 -4.61 5.75 -0.31
N ILE A 39 -4.75 4.44 -0.50
CA ILE A 39 -3.74 3.60 -1.17
C ILE A 39 -3.60 3.96 -2.64
N ILE A 40 -4.70 4.17 -3.37
CA ILE A 40 -4.65 4.61 -4.77
C ILE A 40 -3.96 5.97 -4.90
N ALA A 41 -4.32 6.93 -4.03
CA ALA A 41 -3.68 8.24 -4.00
C ALA A 41 -2.16 8.13 -3.72
N LEU A 42 -1.77 7.23 -2.82
CA LEU A 42 -0.36 6.93 -2.53
C LEU A 42 0.37 6.32 -3.72
N ILE A 43 -0.25 5.36 -4.43
CA ILE A 43 0.29 4.72 -5.65
C ILE A 43 0.55 5.77 -6.73
N ILE A 44 -0.40 6.68 -6.98
CA ILE A 44 -0.25 7.74 -7.99
C ILE A 44 0.85 8.72 -7.60
N SER A 45 0.90 9.09 -6.32
CA SER A 45 1.86 10.08 -5.81
C SER A 45 3.29 9.54 -5.73
N VAL A 46 3.48 8.22 -5.73
CA VAL A 46 4.79 7.56 -5.59
C VAL A 46 5.79 8.00 -6.65
N LYS A 47 5.34 8.21 -7.90
CA LYS A 47 6.18 8.64 -9.02
C LYS A 47 6.83 10.01 -8.78
N TRP A 48 6.16 10.86 -8.00
CA TRP A 48 6.61 12.21 -7.68
C TRP A 48 7.40 12.26 -6.37
N LEU A 49 7.09 11.35 -5.44
CA LEU A 49 7.63 11.35 -4.09
C LEU A 49 8.96 10.60 -3.94
N LEU A 50 9.30 9.71 -4.88
CA LEU A 50 10.52 8.90 -4.84
C LEU A 50 11.44 9.21 -6.04
N PRO A 51 12.71 9.57 -5.81
CA PRO A 51 13.71 9.64 -6.86
C PRO A 51 14.15 8.22 -7.28
N ASN A 52 14.40 7.99 -8.57
CA ASN A 52 14.90 6.71 -9.12
C ASN A 52 14.00 5.48 -8.89
N VAL A 53 12.68 5.64 -9.05
CA VAL A 53 11.76 4.49 -8.98
C VAL A 53 12.03 3.50 -10.10
N THR A 54 12.20 2.22 -9.76
CA THR A 54 12.38 1.16 -10.75
C THR A 54 11.09 0.90 -11.52
N ARG A 55 11.21 0.53 -12.81
CA ARG A 55 10.03 0.21 -13.64
C ARG A 55 9.19 -0.92 -13.05
N ASP A 56 9.84 -1.95 -12.49
CA ASP A 56 9.16 -3.07 -11.85
C ASP A 56 8.29 -2.64 -10.67
N PHE A 57 8.76 -1.67 -9.87
CA PHE A 57 7.98 -1.13 -8.76
C PHE A 57 6.75 -0.38 -9.25
N LEU A 58 6.88 0.42 -10.31
CA LEU A 58 5.74 1.14 -10.90
C LEU A 58 4.71 0.18 -11.50
N VAL A 59 5.14 -0.82 -12.26
CA VAL A 59 4.23 -1.83 -12.85
C VAL A 59 3.48 -2.56 -11.74
N MET A 60 4.17 -3.07 -10.71
CA MET A 60 3.53 -3.72 -9.58
C MET A 60 2.53 -2.79 -8.87
N SER A 61 2.89 -1.52 -8.68
CA SER A 61 2.02 -0.52 -8.06
C SER A 61 0.75 -0.29 -8.88
N TYR A 62 0.86 -0.19 -10.20
CA TYR A 62 -0.31 -0.05 -11.08
C TYR A 62 -1.16 -1.31 -11.14
N VAL A 63 -0.55 -2.51 -11.10
CA VAL A 63 -1.28 -3.77 -11.03
C VAL A 63 -2.08 -3.86 -9.74
N ILE A 64 -1.45 -3.59 -8.59
CA ILE A 64 -2.16 -3.58 -7.29
C ILE A 64 -3.24 -2.50 -7.28
N GLY A 65 -2.96 -1.29 -7.77
CA GLY A 65 -3.95 -0.23 -7.89
C GLY A 65 -5.14 -0.63 -8.76
N GLY A 66 -4.88 -1.27 -9.90
CA GLY A 66 -5.92 -1.80 -10.79
C GLY A 66 -6.74 -2.92 -10.13
N MET A 67 -6.10 -3.82 -9.38
CA MET A 67 -6.80 -4.85 -8.61
C MET A 67 -7.70 -4.24 -7.52
N LEU A 68 -7.24 -3.20 -6.83
CA LEU A 68 -8.05 -2.47 -5.84
C LEU A 68 -9.27 -1.81 -6.47
N VAL A 69 -9.10 -1.14 -7.61
CA VAL A 69 -10.23 -0.60 -8.38
C VAL A 69 -11.17 -1.72 -8.85
N GLY A 70 -10.62 -2.86 -9.29
CA GLY A 70 -11.41 -4.03 -9.67
C GLY A 70 -12.23 -4.61 -8.51
N LEU A 71 -11.65 -4.66 -7.30
CA LEU A 71 -12.35 -5.07 -6.08
C LEU A 71 -13.48 -4.10 -5.73
N GLU A 72 -13.23 -2.79 -5.83
CA GLU A 72 -14.24 -1.75 -5.60
C GLU A 72 -15.42 -1.93 -6.55
N VAL A 73 -15.15 -2.07 -7.85
CA VAL A 73 -16.19 -2.28 -8.88
C VAL A 73 -16.93 -3.60 -8.64
N ALA A 74 -16.23 -4.67 -8.29
CA ALA A 74 -16.84 -5.97 -8.00
C ALA A 74 -17.75 -5.93 -6.75
N PHE A 75 -17.45 -5.07 -5.79
CA PHE A 75 -18.23 -4.88 -4.57
C PHE A 75 -19.41 -3.92 -4.77
N GLU A 76 -19.16 -2.72 -5.30
CA GLU A 76 -20.17 -1.65 -5.39
C GLU A 76 -21.06 -1.75 -6.64
N VAL A 77 -20.51 -2.15 -7.79
CA VAL A 77 -21.26 -2.19 -9.05
C VAL A 77 -21.85 -3.56 -9.31
N VAL A 78 -21.06 -4.63 -9.12
CA VAL A 78 -21.48 -6.00 -9.43
C VAL A 78 -22.16 -6.66 -8.23
N HIS A 79 -21.94 -6.15 -7.01
CA HIS A 79 -22.39 -6.77 -5.76
C HIS A 79 -22.00 -8.26 -5.64
N TYR A 80 -20.89 -8.64 -6.27
CA TYR A 80 -20.41 -10.02 -6.32
C TYR A 80 -19.68 -10.41 -5.03
N LEU A 81 -18.96 -9.46 -4.42
CA LEU A 81 -18.21 -9.67 -3.19
C LEU A 81 -19.06 -9.35 -1.96
N SER A 82 -18.91 -10.18 -0.92
CA SER A 82 -19.35 -9.77 0.40
C SER A 82 -18.44 -8.65 0.93
N LEU A 83 -18.97 -7.81 1.82
CA LEU A 83 -18.20 -6.74 2.44
C LEU A 83 -16.92 -7.27 3.10
N THR A 84 -16.99 -8.37 3.85
CA THR A 84 -15.81 -8.96 4.49
C THR A 84 -14.79 -9.48 3.49
N ALA A 85 -15.23 -10.08 2.38
CA ALA A 85 -14.32 -10.57 1.34
C ALA A 85 -13.60 -9.42 0.63
N PHE A 86 -14.33 -8.34 0.33
CA PHE A 86 -13.77 -7.11 -0.21
C PHE A 86 -12.74 -6.50 0.75
N GLU A 87 -13.11 -6.28 2.01
CA GLU A 87 -12.25 -5.65 3.03
C GLU A 87 -10.95 -6.41 3.24
N MET A 88 -11.01 -7.74 3.41
CA MET A 88 -9.82 -8.55 3.63
C MET A 88 -8.90 -8.56 2.40
N SER A 89 -9.48 -8.63 1.20
CA SER A 89 -8.71 -8.62 -0.05
C SER A 89 -8.03 -7.28 -0.30
N ALA A 90 -8.78 -6.18 -0.13
CA ALA A 90 -8.26 -4.83 -0.28
C ALA A 90 -7.16 -4.53 0.75
N PHE A 91 -7.37 -4.93 2.01
CA PHE A 91 -6.37 -4.80 3.07
C PHE A 91 -5.09 -5.57 2.75
N LEU A 92 -5.19 -6.83 2.31
CA LEU A 92 -4.02 -7.65 1.98
C LEU A 92 -3.22 -7.06 0.82
N LEU A 93 -3.89 -6.59 -0.23
CA LEU A 93 -3.25 -5.94 -1.37
C LEU A 93 -2.57 -4.62 -0.96
N ALA A 94 -3.27 -3.79 -0.20
CA ALA A 94 -2.74 -2.54 0.34
C ALA A 94 -1.51 -2.77 1.23
N PHE A 95 -1.58 -3.75 2.13
CA PHE A 95 -0.49 -4.08 3.05
C PHE A 95 0.73 -4.65 2.31
N THR A 96 0.49 -5.52 1.31
CA THR A 96 1.55 -6.04 0.44
C THR A 96 2.27 -4.90 -0.28
N TRP A 97 1.51 -3.93 -0.82
CA TRP A 97 2.09 -2.75 -1.45
C TRP A 97 2.88 -1.88 -0.45
N LEU A 98 2.34 -1.69 0.76
CA LEU A 98 3.00 -0.90 1.82
C LEU A 98 4.37 -1.49 2.20
N ILE A 99 4.47 -2.81 2.40
CA ILE A 99 5.76 -3.46 2.69
C ILE A 99 6.75 -3.22 1.55
N ARG A 100 6.30 -3.36 0.30
CA ARG A 100 7.15 -3.13 -0.87
C ARG A 100 7.66 -1.69 -0.94
N LEU A 101 6.80 -0.72 -0.61
CA LEU A 101 7.17 0.68 -0.50
C LEU A 101 8.28 0.87 0.54
N ILE A 102 8.08 0.35 1.76
CA ILE A 102 9.07 0.46 2.85
C ILE A 102 10.41 -0.16 2.45
N ASN A 103 10.41 -1.36 1.85
CA ASN A 103 11.63 -2.03 1.38
C ASN A 103 12.35 -1.21 0.30
N HIS A 104 11.62 -0.51 -0.57
CA HIS A 104 12.22 0.38 -1.56
C HIS A 104 12.85 1.61 -0.90
N LEU A 105 12.17 2.22 0.09
CA LEU A 105 12.73 3.31 0.87
C LEU A 105 13.99 2.89 1.65
N GLU A 106 14.00 1.71 2.26
CA GLU A 106 15.17 1.18 2.97
C GLU A 106 16.39 1.07 2.05
N ARG A 107 16.22 0.57 0.83
CA ARG A 107 17.30 0.49 -0.17
C ARG A 107 17.85 1.85 -0.60
N LEU A 108 17.02 2.89 -0.57
CA LEU A 108 17.47 4.26 -0.86
C LEU A 108 18.21 4.89 0.34
N LEU A 109 17.88 4.48 1.56
CA LEU A 109 18.47 4.99 2.80
C LEU A 109 19.76 4.26 3.19
N VAL A 110 19.87 2.98 2.85
CA VAL A 110 21.06 2.15 3.07
C VAL A 110 21.82 2.03 1.74
N PRO A 111 22.72 2.97 1.41
CA PRO A 111 23.58 2.80 0.25
C PRO A 111 24.38 1.49 0.45
N GLU A 112 24.38 0.64 -0.58
CA GLU A 112 25.13 -0.62 -0.56
C GLU A 112 26.54 -0.36 -0.03
N LYS A 113 26.89 -1.04 1.06
CA LYS A 113 28.25 -1.09 1.57
C LYS A 113 29.09 -1.75 0.48
N LYS A 114 29.67 -0.93 -0.40
CA LYS A 114 30.56 -1.36 -1.48
C LYS A 114 31.75 -2.05 -0.80
N VAL A 115 31.71 -3.38 -0.73
CA VAL A 115 32.81 -4.19 -0.19
C VAL A 115 33.96 -4.03 -1.18
N MET A 116 34.84 -3.07 -0.93
CA MET A 116 36.11 -2.95 -1.64
C MET A 116 36.97 -4.12 -1.18
N THR A 117 37.04 -5.17 -1.99
CA THR A 117 38.05 -6.21 -1.86
C THR A 117 39.40 -5.58 -2.17
N VAL A 118 40.11 -5.14 -1.12
CA VAL A 118 41.51 -4.75 -1.23
C VAL A 118 42.29 -6.04 -1.42
N THR A 119 42.67 -6.34 -2.66
CA THR A 119 43.70 -7.34 -2.96
C THR A 119 45.02 -6.78 -2.45
N LEU A 120 45.49 -7.32 -1.31
CA LEU A 120 46.85 -7.10 -0.84
C LEU A 120 47.78 -7.84 -1.81
N GLU A 121 48.40 -7.13 -2.74
CA GLU A 121 49.59 -7.65 -3.41
C GLU A 121 50.67 -7.83 -2.34
N SER A 122 51.01 -9.08 -2.07
CA SER A 122 52.17 -9.43 -1.25
C SER A 122 53.44 -9.17 -2.06
N PHE A 123 54.20 -8.17 -1.62
CA PHE A 123 55.62 -7.84 -1.82
C PHE A 123 56.36 -8.41 -3.04
#